data_AF-A0A977TQP5-F1
#
_entry.id   AF-A0A977TQP5-F1
#
_cell.length_a   1.000
_cell.length_b   1.000
_cell.length_c   1.000
_cell.angle_alpha   90.00
_cell.angle_beta   90.00
_cell.angle_gamma   90.00
#
_symmetry.space_group_name_H-M   'P 1'
#
loop_
_entity.id
_entity.type
_entity.pdbx_description
1 polymer ?
#
loop_
_entity_poly.entity_id
_entity_poly.type
_entity_poly.pdbx_seq_one_letter_code
_entity_poly.pdbx_strand_id
1 'polypeptide(L)'
;CCFFKFSSKIQYNKVVKAQLWIYLRQVQKPTTVFVQILRLIKPMTDGTRYTGIRSLKLDMNPGTGIWQSIDVKTVLQNWLKQPESNLGIEIKAFDENGRDLAVTFPGPGEDGL
;
A
#
# COMPACT_ATOMS: atom_id res chain seq x y z
N CYS A 1 4.23 5.46 6.91
CA CYS A 1 4.77 4.34 6.11
C CYS A 1 4.28 4.50 4.67
N CYS A 2 4.91 3.94 3.63
CA CYS A 2 6.04 2.99 3.63
C CYS A 2 7.09 3.35 2.58
N PHE A 3 8.36 3.31 2.97
CA PHE A 3 9.50 3.49 2.07
C PHE A 3 10.14 2.14 1.78
N PHE A 4 10.40 1.85 0.50
CA PHE A 4 11.03 0.61 0.07
C PHE A 4 12.40 0.93 -0.53
N LYS A 5 13.46 0.26 -0.05
CA LYS A 5 14.81 0.39 -0.63
C LYS A 5 15.15 -0.89 -1.39
N PHE A 6 15.39 -0.76 -2.70
CA PHE A 6 15.70 -1.89 -3.56
C PHE A 6 17.20 -2.02 -3.79
N SER A 7 17.67 -3.25 -4.05
CA SER A 7 19.04 -3.51 -4.47
C SER A 7 19.26 -2.99 -5.90
N SER A 8 20.43 -2.40 -6.16
CA SER A 8 20.84 -1.97 -7.51
C SER A 8 21.07 -3.13 -8.49
N LYS A 9 21.07 -4.39 -8.01
CA LYS A 9 21.25 -5.59 -8.84
C LYS A 9 20.00 -5.96 -9.65
N ILE A 10 18.83 -5.42 -9.30
CA ILE A 10 17.56 -5.78 -9.95
C ILE A 10 17.36 -4.95 -11.21
N GLN A 11 17.26 -5.60 -12.37
CA GLN A 11 16.98 -4.93 -13.63
C GLN A 11 15.47 -4.74 -13.83
N TYR A 12 15.03 -3.53 -14.16
CA TYR A 12 13.61 -3.19 -14.31
C TYR A 12 12.90 -4.07 -15.36
N ASN A 13 13.56 -4.38 -16.47
CA ASN A 13 13.02 -5.20 -17.56
C ASN A 13 12.96 -6.71 -17.23
N LYS A 14 13.53 -7.14 -16.11
CA LYS A 14 13.48 -8.52 -15.62
C LYS A 14 12.39 -8.76 -14.56
N VAL A 15 11.64 -7.72 -14.18
CA VAL A 15 10.51 -7.87 -13.26
C VAL A 15 9.37 -8.63 -13.94
N VAL A 16 9.12 -9.86 -13.52
CA VAL A 16 8.00 -10.68 -14.02
C VAL A 16 6.69 -10.32 -13.33
N LYS A 17 6.72 -10.17 -12.00
CA LYS A 17 5.58 -9.83 -11.14
C LYS A 17 6.06 -8.99 -9.95
N ALA A 18 5.24 -8.06 -9.48
CA ALA A 18 5.44 -7.41 -8.19
C ALA A 18 4.09 -7.24 -7.50
N GLN A 19 4.02 -7.55 -6.21
CA GLN A 19 2.81 -7.44 -5.41
C GLN A 19 3.13 -6.73 -4.11
N LEU A 20 2.34 -5.71 -3.78
CA LEU A 20 2.28 -5.15 -2.45
C LEU A 20 1.23 -5.92 -1.68
N TRP A 21 1.65 -6.60 -0.62
CA TRP A 21 0.75 -7.26 0.31
C TRP A 21 0.46 -6.31 1.46
N ILE A 22 -0.81 -6.16 1.80
CA ILE A 22 -1.27 -5.40 2.96
C ILE A 22 -2.13 -6.30 3.83
N TYR A 23 -1.97 -6.19 5.14
CA TYR A 23 -2.86 -6.83 6.09
C TYR A 23 -3.86 -5.81 6.62
N LEU A 24 -5.14 -6.18 6.60
CA LEU A 24 -6.24 -5.40 7.15
C LEU A 24 -6.66 -6.05 8.47
N ARG A 25 -6.65 -5.27 9.55
CA ARG A 25 -7.10 -5.72 10.87
C ARG A 25 -8.56 -6.15 10.83
N GLN A 26 -8.90 -7.08 11.71
CA GLN A 26 -10.28 -7.54 11.89
C GLN A 26 -11.25 -6.39 12.23
N VAL A 27 -12.51 -6.57 11.85
CA VAL A 27 -13.60 -5.65 12.18
C VAL A 27 -14.50 -6.27 13.25
N GLN A 28 -15.10 -5.43 14.10
CA GLN A 28 -16.00 -5.90 15.17
C GLN A 28 -17.45 -6.05 14.69
N LYS A 29 -17.81 -5.33 13.62
CA LYS A 29 -19.11 -5.35 12.96
C LYS A 29 -18.89 -5.36 11.45
N PRO A 30 -19.83 -5.90 10.66
CA PRO A 30 -19.77 -5.77 9.21
C PRO A 30 -19.62 -4.31 8.79
N THR A 31 -18.69 -4.02 7.89
CA THR A 31 -18.43 -2.65 7.41
C THR A 31 -17.77 -2.66 6.04
N THR A 32 -18.01 -1.59 5.28
CA THR A 32 -17.28 -1.30 4.06
C THR A 32 -15.92 -0.68 4.38
N VAL A 33 -14.86 -1.20 3.76
CA VAL A 33 -13.51 -0.65 3.84
C VAL A 33 -13.08 -0.08 2.49
N PHE A 34 -12.65 1.18 2.51
CA PHE A 34 -12.12 1.88 1.36
C PHE A 34 -10.59 1.88 1.42
N VAL A 35 -9.98 1.07 0.56
CA VAL A 35 -8.51 0.97 0.45
C VAL A 35 -8.02 1.89 -0.65
N GLN A 36 -7.03 2.72 -0.34
CA GLN A 36 -6.30 3.54 -1.29
C GLN A 36 -4.80 3.28 -1.16
N ILE A 37 -4.18 2.93 -2.27
CA ILE A 37 -2.73 2.81 -2.42
C ILE A 37 -2.26 3.96 -3.28
N LEU A 38 -1.41 4.81 -2.71
CA LEU A 38 -0.97 6.05 -3.32
C LEU A 38 0.57 6.04 -3.42
N ARG A 39 1.11 6.44 -4.57
CA ARG A 39 2.53 6.71 -4.73
C ARG A 39 2.83 8.13 -4.26
N LEU A 40 3.85 8.28 -3.42
CA LEU A 40 4.41 9.60 -3.07
C LEU A 40 5.23 10.16 -4.23
N ILE A 41 5.02 11.43 -4.56
CA ILE A 41 5.76 12.15 -5.60
C ILE A 41 6.37 13.45 -5.06
N LYS A 42 7.37 13.99 -5.75
CA LYS A 42 7.91 15.31 -5.42
C LYS A 42 6.76 16.33 -5.55
N PRO A 43 6.62 17.28 -4.62
CA PRO A 43 5.55 18.27 -4.69
C PRO A 43 5.54 18.97 -6.05
N MET A 44 4.38 18.94 -6.71
CA MET A 44 4.15 19.69 -7.95
C MET A 44 3.76 21.14 -7.61
N THR A 45 3.75 22.02 -8.61
CA THR A 45 3.45 23.47 -8.43
C THR A 45 2.05 23.74 -7.90
N ASP A 46 1.11 22.83 -8.14
CA ASP A 46 -0.26 22.84 -7.63
C ASP A 46 -0.38 22.28 -6.20
N GLY A 47 0.73 21.85 -5.59
CA GLY A 47 0.75 21.23 -4.27
C GLY A 47 0.44 19.73 -4.27
N THR A 48 0.22 19.09 -5.42
CA THR A 48 0.00 17.64 -5.50
C THR A 48 1.25 16.89 -5.02
N ARG A 49 1.06 15.95 -4.08
CA ARG A 49 2.13 15.12 -3.49
C ARG A 49 1.93 13.62 -3.67
N TYR A 50 0.81 13.21 -4.27
CA TYR A 50 0.39 11.82 -4.39
C TYR A 50 -0.13 11.53 -5.79
N THR A 51 0.07 10.30 -6.25
CA THR A 51 -0.58 9.75 -7.45
C THR A 51 -1.21 8.40 -7.12
N GLY A 52 -2.40 8.12 -7.61
CA GLY A 52 -3.11 6.87 -7.32
C GLY A 52 -2.43 5.67 -7.96
N ILE A 53 -2.23 4.60 -7.19
CA ILE A 53 -1.84 3.27 -7.72
C ILE A 53 -3.09 2.41 -7.87
N ARG A 54 -3.88 2.29 -6.80
CA ARG A 54 -5.09 1.47 -6.77
C ARG A 54 -6.08 1.98 -5.72
N SER A 55 -7.36 1.85 -6.02
CA SER A 55 -8.45 1.98 -5.05
C SER A 55 -9.28 0.70 -5.04
N LEU A 56 -9.67 0.23 -3.86
CA LEU A 56 -10.54 -0.93 -3.67
C LEU A 56 -11.66 -0.57 -2.69
N LYS A 57 -12.82 -1.19 -2.88
CA LYS A 57 -13.92 -1.20 -1.92
C LYS A 57 -14.14 -2.66 -1.52
N LEU A 58 -14.05 -2.95 -0.24
CA LEU A 58 -14.12 -4.31 0.31
C LEU A 58 -15.19 -4.35 1.40
N ASP A 59 -16.08 -5.32 1.35
CA ASP A 59 -17.01 -5.57 2.45
C ASP A 59 -16.37 -6.57 3.42
N MET A 60 -16.14 -6.16 4.66
CA MET A 60 -15.51 -6.98 5.69
C MET A 60 -16.54 -7.38 6.75
N ASN A 61 -16.52 -8.67 7.11
CA ASN A 61 -17.32 -9.23 8.21
C ASN A 61 -16.43 -9.45 9.45
N PRO A 62 -17.02 -9.54 10.66
CA PRO A 62 -16.28 -9.90 11.85
C PRO A 62 -15.59 -11.26 11.75
N GLY A 63 -14.44 -11.41 12.41
CA GLY A 63 -13.64 -12.62 12.35
C GLY A 63 -12.15 -12.30 12.23
N THR A 64 -11.43 -13.03 11.39
CA THR A 64 -9.98 -12.79 11.19
C THR A 64 -9.73 -11.58 10.30
N GLY A 65 -8.57 -10.94 10.47
CA GLY A 65 -8.07 -9.99 9.47
C GLY A 65 -7.77 -10.69 8.15
N ILE A 66 -7.54 -9.91 7.11
CA ILE A 66 -7.35 -10.41 5.74
C ILE A 66 -6.11 -9.84 5.09
N TRP A 67 -5.47 -10.66 4.27
CA TRP A 67 -4.41 -10.24 3.36
C TRP A 67 -5.01 -9.80 2.03
N GLN A 68 -4.58 -8.63 1.56
CA GLN A 68 -4.89 -8.14 0.22
C GLN A 68 -3.60 -7.93 -0.56
N SER A 69 -3.55 -8.48 -1.77
CA SER A 69 -2.46 -8.24 -2.71
C SER A 69 -2.86 -7.17 -3.73
N ILE A 70 -1.95 -6.24 -4.00
CA ILE A 70 -2.09 -5.19 -5.00
C ILE A 70 -0.94 -5.30 -6.01
N ASP A 71 -1.27 -5.35 -7.30
CA ASP A 71 -0.25 -5.31 -8.34
C ASP A 71 0.42 -3.94 -8.40
N VAL A 72 1.74 -3.94 -8.22
CA VAL A 72 2.60 -2.74 -8.23
C VAL A 72 3.75 -2.90 -9.23
N LYS A 73 3.65 -3.84 -10.19
CA LYS A 73 4.71 -4.13 -11.16
C LYS A 73 5.20 -2.89 -11.88
N THR A 74 4.30 -2.09 -12.45
CA THR A 74 4.66 -0.89 -13.20
C THR A 74 5.33 0.17 -12.32
N VAL A 75 4.85 0.34 -11.09
CA VAL A 75 5.44 1.25 -10.10
C VAL A 75 6.87 0.82 -9.78
N LEU A 76 7.09 -0.46 -9.50
CA LEU A 76 8.41 -1.01 -9.21
C LEU A 76 9.35 -0.88 -10.41
N GLN A 77 8.90 -1.21 -11.63
CA GLN A 77 9.72 -1.07 -12.82
C GLN A 77 10.16 0.38 -13.06
N ASN A 78 9.27 1.34 -12.85
CA ASN A 78 9.60 2.76 -12.95
C ASN A 78 10.62 3.19 -11.89
N TRP A 79 10.47 2.72 -10.64
CA TRP A 79 11.45 2.99 -9.58
C TRP A 79 12.81 2.33 -9.84
N LEU A 80 12.86 1.13 -10.43
CA LEU A 80 14.13 0.51 -10.80
C LEU A 80 14.82 1.24 -11.96
N LYS A 81 14.04 1.86 -12.86
CA LYS A 81 14.56 2.69 -13.96
C LYS A 81 15.02 4.07 -13.48
N GLN A 82 14.35 4.65 -12.48
CA GLN A 82 14.62 5.97 -11.89
C GLN A 82 14.50 5.90 -10.35
N PRO A 83 15.54 5.39 -9.65
CA PRO A 83 15.49 5.15 -8.19
C PRO A 83 15.20 6.40 -7.35
N GLU A 84 15.63 7.57 -7.80
CA GLU A 84 15.39 8.87 -7.18
C GLU A 84 13.92 9.31 -7.19
N SER A 85 13.09 8.64 -7.98
CA SER A 85 11.64 8.87 -8.05
C SER A 85 10.84 8.03 -7.05
N ASN A 86 11.51 7.15 -6.30
CA ASN A 86 10.92 6.39 -5.21
C ASN A 86 10.88 7.24 -3.95
N LEU A 87 9.69 7.68 -3.56
CA LEU A 87 9.45 8.43 -2.35
C LEU A 87 8.57 7.66 -1.36
N GLY A 88 8.26 6.39 -1.66
CA GLY A 88 7.39 5.54 -0.88
C GLY A 88 5.96 5.44 -1.40
N ILE A 89 5.18 4.62 -0.71
CA ILE A 89 3.77 4.36 -0.95
C ILE A 89 3.01 4.69 0.33
N GLU A 90 1.96 5.49 0.22
CA GLU A 90 0.99 5.67 1.30
C GLU A 90 -0.13 4.64 1.14
N ILE A 91 -0.51 4.01 2.26
CA ILE A 91 -1.54 2.99 2.34
C ILE A 91 -2.60 3.50 3.30
N LYS A 92 -3.84 3.55 2.84
CA LYS A 92 -5.01 3.95 3.62
C LYS A 92 -6.07 2.88 3.49
N ALA A 93 -6.67 2.44 4.59
CA ALA A 93 -7.78 1.48 4.56
C ALA A 93 -8.82 1.84 5.60
N PHE A 94 -9.69 2.80 5.29
CA PHE A 94 -10.66 3.33 6.25
C PHE A 94 -11.98 2.57 6.20
N ASP A 95 -12.48 2.15 7.36
CA ASP A 95 -13.87 1.68 7.51
C ASP A 95 -14.86 2.85 7.55
N GLU A 96 -16.16 2.54 7.59
CA GLU A 96 -17.24 3.53 7.64
C GLU A 96 -17.20 4.43 8.88
N ASN A 97 -16.49 4.03 9.94
CA ASN A 97 -16.30 4.82 11.15
C ASN A 97 -15.01 5.68 11.08
N GLY A 98 -14.30 5.67 9.96
CA GLY A 98 -13.07 6.41 9.76
C GLY A 98 -11.85 5.80 10.46
N ARG A 99 -11.94 4.53 10.90
CA ARG A 99 -10.80 3.83 11.51
C ARG A 99 -9.93 3.22 10.41
N ASP A 100 -8.63 3.49 10.46
CA ASP A 100 -7.67 2.87 9.54
C ASP A 100 -7.36 1.44 9.97
N LEU A 101 -7.63 0.49 9.09
CA LEU A 101 -7.44 -0.95 9.32
C LEU A 101 -6.10 -1.44 8.77
N ALA A 102 -5.40 -0.66 7.95
CA ALA A 102 -4.13 -1.09 7.37
C ALA A 102 -3.06 -1.21 8.46
N VAL A 103 -2.40 -2.37 8.52
CA VAL A 103 -1.18 -2.51 9.32
C VAL A 103 -0.02 -1.92 8.54
N THR A 104 0.38 -0.71 8.93
CA THR A 104 1.57 -0.02 8.40
C THR A 104 2.72 0.01 9.40
N PHE A 105 2.37 0.03 10.68
CA PHE A 105 3.26 -0.22 11.80
C PHE A 105 2.54 -1.26 12.69
N PRO A 106 3.15 -2.42 12.96
CA PRO A 106 2.55 -3.43 13.81
C PRO A 106 2.44 -2.90 15.24
N GLY A 107 1.28 -3.12 15.87
CA GLY A 107 1.07 -2.87 17.28
C GLY A 107 1.65 -3.99 18.15
N PRO A 108 1.56 -3.86 19.49
CA PRO A 108 1.99 -4.90 20.42
C PRO A 108 1.28 -6.24 20.12
N GLY A 109 2.05 -7.31 19.93
CA GLY A 109 1.52 -8.64 19.62
C GLY A 109 1.12 -8.86 18.15
N GLU A 110 1.37 -7.89 17.28
CA GLU A 110 1.21 -8.02 15.82
C GLU A 110 2.54 -8.29 15.10
N ASP A 111 3.61 -8.63 15.84
CA ASP A 111 4.91 -8.96 15.27
C ASP A 111 4.84 -10.25 14.43
N GLY A 112 5.25 -10.16 13.16
CA GLY A 112 5.21 -11.28 12.23
C GLY A 112 3.85 -11.50 11.55
N LEU A 113 2.87 -10.61 11.78
CA LEU A 113 1.70 -10.45 10.92
C LEU A 113 2.01 -9.67 9.64
#